data_AF-A0A966GWK2-F1
#
_entry.id   AF-A0A966GWK2-F1
#
_cell.length_a   1.000
_cell.length_b   1.000
_cell.length_c   1.000
_cell.angle_alpha   90.00
_cell.angle_beta   90.00
_cell.angle_gamma   90.00
#
_symmetry.space_group_name_H-M   'P 1'
#
loop_
_entity.id
_entity.type
_entity.pdbx_description
1 polymer ?
#
loop_
_entity_poly.entity_id
_entity_poly.type
_entity_poly.pdbx_seq_one_letter_code
_entity_poly.pdbx_strand_id
1 'polypeptide(L)' 'MNDTGKIILAFAAGALAGAIAGILLAPDKGSETRRKMAEGMKDQFAKGRQKFDDLKEQFEQAVKDKVQEMV' A
#
# COMPACT_ATOMS: atom_id res chain seq x y z
N MET A 1 3.81 -13.32 -23.76
CA MET A 1 2.77 -12.55 -23.03
C MET A 1 2.50 -13.16 -21.65
N ASN A 2 3.49 -13.21 -20.75
CA ASN A 2 3.27 -13.84 -19.43
C ASN A 2 3.92 -13.08 -18.26
N ASP A 3 4.71 -12.03 -18.50
CA ASP A 3 5.50 -11.40 -17.45
C ASP A 3 4.70 -10.38 -16.64
N THR A 4 3.78 -9.63 -17.26
CA THR A 4 2.79 -8.81 -16.53
C THR A 4 1.93 -9.64 -15.57
N GLY A 5 1.53 -10.85 -15.99
CA GLY A 5 0.74 -11.76 -15.15
C GLY A 5 1.50 -12.23 -13.91
N LYS A 6 2.81 -12.52 -14.04
CA LYS A 6 3.67 -12.87 -12.91
C LYS A 6 3.86 -11.69 -11.94
N ILE A 7 3.99 -10.47 -12.45
CA ILE A 7 4.15 -9.26 -11.62
C ILE A 7 2.88 -8.98 -10.80
N ILE A 8 1.70 -9.06 -11.43
CA ILE A 8 0.43 -8.88 -10.73
C ILE A 8 0.24 -9.96 -9.66
N LEU A 9 0.59 -11.22 -9.96
CA LEU A 9 0.49 -12.32 -9.00
C LEU A 9 1.47 -12.13 -7.82
N ALA A 10 2.71 -11.71 -8.09
CA ALA A 10 3.70 -11.41 -7.06
C ALA A 10 3.29 -10.23 -6.18
N PHE A 11 2.70 -9.17 -6.76
CA PHE A 11 2.15 -8.05 -6.01
C PHE A 11 0.98 -8.47 -5.12
N ALA A 12 0.05 -9.28 -5.65
CA ALA A 12 -1.08 -9.78 -4.88
C ALA A 12 -0.63 -10.67 -3.70
N ALA A 13 0.33 -11.57 -3.94
CA ALA A 13 0.92 -12.39 -2.89
C ALA A 13 1.65 -11.53 -1.84
N GLY A 14 2.41 -10.52 -2.26
CA GLY A 14 3.08 -9.57 -1.38
C GLY A 14 2.11 -8.72 -0.55
N ALA A 15 1.00 -8.28 -1.14
CA ALA A 15 -0.04 -7.53 -0.43
C ALA A 15 -0.74 -8.39 0.63
N LEU A 16 -1.08 -9.64 0.30
CA LEU A 16 -1.72 -10.56 1.25
C LEU A 16 -0.77 -10.90 2.41
N ALA A 17 0.48 -11.25 2.10
CA ALA A 17 1.50 -11.52 3.10
C ALA A 17 1.80 -10.27 3.96
N GLY A 18 1.86 -9.09 3.35
CA GLY A 18 2.05 -7.81 4.02
C GLY A 18 0.88 -7.44 4.94
N ALA A 19 -0.36 -7.76 4.56
CA ALA A 19 -1.52 -7.54 5.41
C ALA A 19 -1.50 -8.45 6.65
N ILE A 20 -1.21 -9.74 6.46
CA ILE A 20 -1.08 -10.69 7.58
C ILE A 20 0.07 -10.25 8.50
N ALA A 21 1.23 -9.94 7.94
CA ALA A 21 2.38 -9.46 8.70
C ALA A 21 2.09 -8.13 9.40
N GLY A 22 1.41 -7.19 8.74
CA GLY A 22 1.04 -5.89 9.30
C GLY A 22 0.08 -6.02 10.48
N ILE A 23 -0.91 -6.91 10.39
CA ILE A 23 -1.83 -7.21 11.50
C ILE A 23 -1.09 -7.85 12.67
N LEU A 24 -0.13 -8.75 12.40
CA LEU A 24 0.67 -9.39 13.45
C LEU A 24 1.66 -8.43 14.12
N LEU A 25 2.32 -7.56 13.34
CA LEU A 25 3.33 -6.63 13.85
C LEU A 25 2.72 -5.40 14.53
N ALA A 26 1.54 -4.96 14.08
CA ALA A 26 0.87 -3.79 14.63
C ALA A 26 -0.54 -4.15 15.13
N PRO A 27 -0.66 -4.70 16.35
CA PRO A 27 -1.94 -4.82 17.02
C PRO A 27 -2.40 -3.45 17.51
N ASP A 28 -3.25 -2.78 16.72
CA ASP A 28 -3.94 -1.57 17.18
C ASP A 28 -4.98 -1.95 18.25
N LYS A 29 -4.98 -1.25 19.39
CA LYS A 29 -6.08 -1.36 20.36
C LYS A 29 -7.33 -0.76 19.74
N GLY A 30 -8.42 -1.53 19.64
CA GLY A 30 -9.67 -1.07 19.01
C GLY A 30 -10.29 0.20 19.60
N SER A 31 -9.90 0.60 20.82
CA SER A 31 -10.23 1.90 21.43
C SER A 31 -9.61 3.08 20.67
N GLU A 32 -8.37 2.95 20.21
CA GLU A 32 -7.66 3.95 19.40
C GLU A 32 -8.26 4.03 18.00
N THR A 33 -8.64 2.91 17.38
CA THR A 33 -9.31 2.91 16.06
C THR A 33 -10.65 3.64 16.11
N ARG A 34 -11.45 3.41 17.16
CA ARG A 34 -12.74 4.07 17.34
C ARG A 34 -12.57 5.58 17.60
N ARG A 35 -11.54 5.96 18.36
CA ARG A 35 -11.19 7.37 18.62
C ARG A 35 -10.63 8.07 17.38
N LYS A 36 -9.73 7.43 16.62
CA LYS A 36 -9.19 7.94 15.34
C LYS A 36 -10.29 8.13 14.29
N MET A 37 -11.28 7.24 14.23
CA MET A 37 -12.46 7.39 13.37
C MET A 37 -13.36 8.55 13.80
N ALA A 38 -13.53 8.75 15.11
CA ALA A 38 -14.35 9.83 15.65
C ALA A 38 -13.70 11.22 15.57
N GLU A 39 -12.38 11.33 15.80
CA GLU A 39 -11.70 12.62 15.95
C GLU A 39 -11.12 13.19 14.65
N GLY A 40 -10.69 12.39 13.67
CA GLY A 40 -9.89 13.03 12.62
C GLY A 40 -9.21 12.13 11.63
N MET A 41 -9.93 11.17 11.06
CA MET A 41 -9.39 10.46 9.91
C MET A 41 -9.01 11.45 8.79
N LYS A 42 -9.72 12.57 8.65
CA LYS A 42 -9.51 13.58 7.60
C LYS A 42 -8.14 14.30 7.66
N ASP A 43 -7.66 14.67 8.84
CA ASP A 43 -6.43 15.48 8.99
C ASP A 43 -5.15 14.63 8.92
N GLN A 44 -5.20 13.43 9.51
CA GLN A 44 -4.11 12.45 9.42
C GLN A 44 -4.02 11.83 8.02
N PHE A 45 -5.16 11.57 7.36
CA PHE A 45 -5.12 11.16 5.95
C PHE A 45 -4.59 12.26 5.06
N ALA A 46 -4.92 13.53 5.26
CA ALA A 46 -4.47 14.60 4.36
C ALA A 46 -2.94 14.68 4.27
N LYS A 47 -2.23 14.62 5.41
CA LYS A 47 -0.76 14.61 5.45
C LYS A 47 -0.16 13.28 4.95
N GLY A 48 -0.84 12.17 5.23
CA GLY A 48 -0.45 10.86 4.70
C GLY A 48 -0.59 10.77 3.18
N ARG A 49 -1.65 11.38 2.63
CA ARG A 49 -2.01 11.31 1.22
C ARG A 49 -0.99 12.00 0.34
N GLN A 50 -0.48 13.16 0.73
CA GLN A 50 0.57 13.85 -0.02
C GLN A 50 1.83 12.97 -0.15
N LYS A 51 2.29 12.36 0.96
CA LYS A 51 3.42 11.43 0.93
C LYS A 51 3.10 10.16 0.15
N PHE A 52 1.87 9.68 0.21
CA PHE A 52 1.42 8.51 -0.54
C PHE A 52 1.34 8.80 -2.05
N ASP A 53 0.92 9.99 -2.45
CA ASP A 53 0.85 10.40 -3.86
C ASP A 53 2.28 10.50 -4.43
N ASP A 54 3.22 11.13 -3.71
CA ASP A 54 4.64 11.16 -4.10
C ASP A 54 5.25 9.74 -4.22
N LEU A 55 4.92 8.86 -3.26
CA LEU A 55 5.38 7.47 -3.26
C LEU A 55 4.76 6.68 -4.42
N LYS A 56 3.48 6.94 -4.72
CA LYS A 56 2.74 6.29 -5.79
C LYS A 56 3.26 6.71 -7.15
N GLU A 57 3.59 7.98 -7.36
CA GLU A 57 4.19 8.44 -8.62
C GLU A 57 5.57 7.78 -8.85
N GLN A 58 6.44 7.74 -7.83
CA GLN A 58 7.73 7.06 -7.93
C GLN A 58 7.58 5.56 -8.16
N PHE A 59 6.64 4.93 -7.46
CA PHE A 59 6.34 3.51 -7.62
C PHE A 59 5.76 3.21 -9.00
N GLU A 60 4.83 4.02 -9.50
CA GLU A 60 4.25 3.86 -10.83
C GLU A 60 5.30 4.03 -11.93
N GLN A 61 6.24 4.98 -11.81
CA GLN A 61 7.33 5.11 -12.76
C GLN A 61 8.25 3.89 -12.73
N ALA A 62 8.72 3.48 -11.54
CA ALA A 62 9.60 2.32 -11.40
C ALA A 62 8.93 1.00 -11.81
N VAL A 63 7.63 0.85 -11.56
CA VAL A 63 6.85 -0.31 -11.98
C VAL A 63 6.55 -0.25 -13.47
N LYS A 64 6.20 0.90 -14.05
CA LYS A 64 5.98 1.01 -15.50
C LYS A 64 7.26 0.73 -16.28
N ASP A 65 8.39 1.27 -15.84
CA ASP A 65 9.69 1.01 -16.46
C ASP A 65 10.06 -0.48 -16.36
N LYS A 66 9.92 -1.10 -15.18
CA LYS A 66 10.20 -2.55 -15.02
C LYS A 66 9.18 -3.45 -15.70
N VAL A 67 7.92 -3.06 -15.76
CA VAL A 67 6.87 -3.81 -16.46
C VAL A 67 7.06 -3.69 -17.97
N GLN A 68 7.48 -2.54 -18.49
CA GLN A 68 7.83 -2.37 -19.91
C GLN A 68 9.14 -3.07 -20.29
N GLU A 69 10.15 -3.07 -19.42
CA GLU A 69 11.41 -3.79 -19.67
C GLU A 69 11.21 -5.31 -19.61
N MET A 70 10.22 -5.79 -18.86
CA MET A 70 9.86 -7.22 -18.77
C MET A 70 8.80 -7.69 -19.79
N VAL A 71 8.20 -6.81 -20.60
CA VAL A 71 7.20 -7.15 -21.64
C VAL A 71 7.80 -7.04 -23.04
#